data_AF-A0A936UDZ1-F1
#
_entry.id   AF-A0A936UDZ1-F1
#
_cell.length_a   1.000
_cell.length_b   1.000
_cell.length_c   1.000
_cell.angle_alpha   90.00
_cell.angle_beta   90.00
_cell.angle_gamma   90.00
#
_symmetry.space_group_name_H-M   'P 1'
#
loop_
_entity.id
_entity.type
_entity.pdbx_description
1 polymer ?
#
loop_
_entity_poly.entity_id
_entity_poly.type
_entity_poly.pdbx_seq_one_letter_code
_entity_poly.pdbx_strand_id
1 'polypeptide(L)'
;METTHDIVVLGLPGSGKTTFLAALWHILSANEVNTKLSLVRLKAGESTHLNEIASLWRRAKVQERTLHAGERTVTMSLRSAGAPEFKLSFPDLAGESFQQMWETRECSPEVAASLRSNGVLLFIHADKIKRPGWIVDDAEAAEAAGLPVEPEIRSHGTHA
;
A
#
# COMPACT_ATOMS: atom_id res chain seq x y z
N MET A 1 15.39 27.56 8.72
CA MET A 1 14.20 26.96 8.09
C MET A 1 14.03 25.60 8.74
N GLU A 2 12.97 25.41 9.52
CA GLU A 2 12.68 24.14 10.18
C GLU A 2 12.26 23.14 9.08
N THR A 3 13.07 22.11 8.86
CA THR A 3 12.77 21.05 7.89
C THR A 3 11.60 20.25 8.43
N THR A 4 10.40 20.47 7.85
CA THR A 4 9.26 19.60 8.12
C THR A 4 9.63 18.20 7.65
N HIS A 5 9.60 17.23 8.56
CA HIS A 5 9.84 15.84 8.22
C HIS A 5 8.59 15.35 7.50
N ASP A 6 8.75 14.96 6.24
CA ASP A 6 7.64 14.47 5.42
C ASP A 6 7.82 12.96 5.23
N ILE A 7 6.82 12.21 5.69
CA ILE A 7 6.72 10.76 5.53
C ILE A 7 5.61 10.48 4.52
N VAL A 8 5.95 9.75 3.46
CA VAL A 8 4.97 9.25 2.50
C VAL A 8 4.60 7.79 2.82
N VAL A 9 3.31 7.47 2.75
CA VAL A 9 2.79 6.12 2.94
C VAL A 9 2.42 5.53 1.59
N LEU A 10 3.13 4.49 1.22
CA LEU A 10 2.94 3.75 -0.03
C LEU A 10 2.48 2.33 0.27
N GLY A 11 1.85 1.68 -0.69
CA GLY A 11 1.43 0.30 -0.50
C GLY A 11 1.06 -0.40 -1.80
N LEU A 12 1.39 -1.69 -1.89
CA LEU A 12 0.97 -2.55 -2.99
C LEU A 12 -0.56 -2.76 -2.97
N PRO A 13 -1.18 -3.19 -4.08
CA PRO A 13 -2.61 -3.45 -4.11
C PRO A 13 -3.05 -4.40 -2.99
N GLY A 14 -4.09 -4.02 -2.25
CA GLY A 14 -4.63 -4.87 -1.18
C GLY A 14 -3.75 -4.99 0.06
N SER A 15 -2.70 -4.17 0.20
CA SER A 15 -1.80 -4.19 1.36
C SER A 15 -2.37 -3.59 2.65
N GLY A 16 -3.60 -3.08 2.61
CA GLY A 16 -4.30 -2.56 3.78
C GLY A 16 -4.07 -1.08 4.09
N LYS A 17 -3.45 -0.29 3.19
CA LYS A 17 -3.22 1.16 3.36
C LYS A 17 -4.50 1.93 3.76
N THR A 18 -5.62 1.68 3.06
CA THR A 18 -6.91 2.34 3.35
C THR A 18 -7.47 1.95 4.71
N THR A 19 -7.34 0.67 5.09
CA THR A 19 -7.74 0.17 6.41
C THR A 19 -6.91 0.82 7.52
N PHE A 20 -5.60 0.93 7.32
CA PHE A 20 -4.71 1.60 8.26
C PHE A 20 -5.05 3.09 8.40
N LEU A 21 -5.27 3.80 7.29
CA LEU A 21 -5.67 5.21 7.31
C LEU A 21 -6.99 5.42 8.07
N ALA A 22 -7.98 4.55 7.85
CA ALA A 22 -9.26 4.59 8.54
C ALA A 22 -9.10 4.40 10.06
N ALA A 23 -8.31 3.40 10.47
CA ALA A 23 -8.04 3.11 11.88
C ALA A 23 -7.26 4.25 12.55
N LEU A 24 -6.21 4.75 11.88
CA LEU A 24 -5.40 5.87 12.36
C LEU A 24 -6.25 7.12 12.56
N TRP A 25 -7.07 7.47 11.58
CA TRP A 25 -7.99 8.60 11.69
C TRP A 25 -8.93 8.45 12.87
N HIS A 26 -9.54 7.27 13.05
CA HIS A 26 -10.45 7.03 14.16
C HIS A 26 -9.75 7.19 15.51
N ILE A 27 -8.57 6.58 15.68
CA ILE A 27 -7.78 6.69 16.92
C ILE A 27 -7.41 8.14 17.24
N LEU A 28 -7.01 8.92 16.22
CA LEU A 28 -6.59 10.32 16.39
C LEU A 28 -7.75 11.30 16.62
N SER A 29 -8.97 10.97 16.17
CA SER A 29 -10.12 11.88 16.21
C SER A 29 -11.12 11.57 17.33
N ALA A 30 -11.23 10.31 17.76
CA ALA A 30 -12.20 9.89 18.77
C ALA A 30 -11.76 10.23 20.20
N ASN A 31 -10.46 10.42 20.45
CA ASN A 31 -9.89 10.68 21.79
C ASN A 31 -10.30 9.64 22.86
N GLU A 32 -10.60 8.41 22.44
CA GLU A 32 -11.02 7.32 23.34
C GLU A 32 -9.84 6.65 24.06
N VAL A 33 -8.65 6.74 23.48
CA VAL A 33 -7.41 6.13 23.99
C VAL A 33 -6.30 7.16 24.10
N ASN A 34 -5.44 7.02 25.10
CA ASN A 34 -4.28 7.89 25.24
C ASN A 34 -3.22 7.52 24.17
N THR A 35 -2.94 8.42 23.25
CA THR A 35 -2.01 8.20 22.13
C THR A 35 -0.74 9.04 22.30
N LYS A 36 0.40 8.48 21.88
CA LYS A 36 1.66 9.24 21.79
C LYS A 36 1.65 10.24 20.63
N LEU A 37 0.88 9.94 19.59
CA LEU A 37 0.69 10.78 18.41
C LEU A 37 -0.59 11.59 18.55
N SER A 38 -0.53 12.88 18.25
CA SER A 38 -1.68 13.76 18.18
C SER A 38 -1.79 14.42 16.81
N LEU A 39 -3.03 14.66 16.38
CA LEU A 39 -3.33 15.41 15.16
C LEU A 39 -3.15 16.90 15.44
N VAL A 40 -2.29 17.56 14.67
CA VAL A 40 -2.07 19.01 14.75
C VAL A 40 -2.94 19.73 13.71
N ARG A 41 -2.89 19.28 12.46
CA ARG A 41 -3.66 19.85 11.34
C ARG A 41 -4.05 18.75 10.35
N LEU A 42 -5.20 18.95 9.72
CA LEU A 42 -5.66 18.18 8.57
C LEU A 42 -5.93 19.18 7.43
N LYS A 43 -5.60 18.81 6.20
CA LYS A 43 -5.91 19.66 5.04
C LYS A 43 -7.43 19.76 4.85
N ALA A 44 -7.90 20.94 4.48
CA ALA A 44 -9.32 21.19 4.28
C ALA A 44 -9.91 20.22 3.23
N GLY A 45 -11.09 19.66 3.53
CA GLY A 45 -11.80 18.73 2.64
C GLY A 45 -11.42 17.25 2.81
N GLU A 46 -10.41 16.90 3.60
CA GLU A 46 -10.04 15.48 3.84
C GLU A 46 -10.91 14.80 4.91
N SER A 47 -11.50 15.57 5.83
CA SER A 47 -12.23 15.03 6.98
C SER A 47 -13.46 14.20 6.60
N THR A 48 -14.21 14.59 5.56
CA THR A 48 -15.41 13.86 5.12
C THR A 48 -15.05 12.44 4.68
N HIS A 49 -14.04 12.30 3.82
CA HIS A 49 -13.59 11.00 3.34
C HIS A 49 -13.00 10.14 4.46
N LEU A 50 -12.18 10.74 5.33
CA LEU A 50 -11.62 10.05 6.49
C LEU A 50 -12.71 9.54 7.44
N ASN A 51 -13.77 10.32 7.65
CA ASN A 51 -14.94 9.92 8.43
C ASN A 51 -15.70 8.75 7.78
N GLU A 52 -15.85 8.74 6.45
CA GLU A 52 -16.50 7.65 5.70
C GLU A 52 -15.74 6.33 5.86
N ILE A 53 -14.43 6.31 5.59
CA ILE A 53 -13.62 5.10 5.69
C ILE A 53 -13.54 4.60 7.15
N ALA A 54 -13.44 5.51 8.13
CA ALA A 54 -13.46 5.15 9.55
C ALA A 54 -14.81 4.59 9.98
N SER A 55 -15.92 5.13 9.44
CA SER A 55 -17.27 4.63 9.67
C SER A 55 -17.45 3.20 9.14
N LEU A 56 -16.91 2.90 7.95
CA LEU A 56 -16.89 1.54 7.40
C LEU A 56 -16.03 0.60 8.25
N TRP A 57 -14.83 1.05 8.64
CA TRP A 57 -13.90 0.27 9.46
C TRP A 57 -14.51 -0.10 10.81
N ARG A 58 -15.18 0.83 11.51
CA ARG A 58 -15.87 0.57 12.78
C ARG A 58 -16.98 -0.48 12.66
N ARG A 59 -17.60 -0.61 11.49
CA ARG A 59 -18.62 -1.63 11.20
C ARG A 59 -18.03 -2.95 10.71
N ALA A 60 -16.71 -3.11 10.77
CA ALA A 60 -16.00 -4.26 10.19
C ALA A 60 -16.36 -4.51 8.72
N LYS A 61 -16.69 -3.45 7.96
CA LYS A 61 -16.97 -3.55 6.54
C LYS A 61 -15.67 -3.46 5.75
N VAL A 62 -15.58 -4.28 4.71
CA VAL A 62 -14.48 -4.26 3.75
C VAL A 62 -14.36 -2.84 3.18
N GLN A 63 -13.13 -2.33 3.15
CA GLN A 63 -12.83 -1.08 2.47
C GLN A 63 -12.84 -1.37 0.97
N GLU A 64 -13.73 -0.72 0.23
CA GLU A 64 -13.73 -0.76 -1.23
C GLU A 64 -12.32 -0.42 -1.74
N ARG A 65 -11.82 -1.19 -2.72
CA ARG A 65 -10.57 -0.83 -3.37
C ARG A 65 -10.75 0.54 -4.00
N THR A 66 -9.79 1.44 -3.78
CA THR A 66 -9.73 2.73 -4.46
C THR A 66 -9.41 2.49 -5.93
N LEU A 67 -10.40 2.02 -6.69
CA LEU A 67 -10.21 1.63 -8.08
C LEU A 67 -10.12 2.87 -8.96
N HIS A 68 -10.72 4.01 -8.59
CA HIS A 68 -10.87 5.18 -9.47
C HIS A 68 -10.96 6.52 -8.72
N ALA A 69 -10.52 6.63 -7.46
CA ALA A 69 -10.51 7.96 -6.84
C ALA A 69 -9.30 8.74 -7.37
N GLY A 70 -9.57 9.69 -8.27
CA GLY A 70 -8.55 10.55 -8.85
C GLY A 70 -7.71 11.22 -7.76
N GLU A 71 -6.39 11.14 -7.92
CA GLU A 71 -5.33 11.98 -7.31
C GLU A 71 -5.54 12.48 -5.86
N ARG A 72 -6.28 11.76 -5.01
CA ARG A 72 -6.64 12.28 -3.69
C ARG A 72 -5.58 11.95 -2.66
N THR A 73 -4.54 12.77 -2.60
CA THR A 73 -3.57 12.69 -1.51
C THR A 73 -4.19 13.20 -0.22
N VAL A 74 -4.17 12.36 0.83
CA VAL A 74 -4.51 12.78 2.20
C VAL A 74 -3.22 13.17 2.93
N THR A 75 -3.18 14.34 3.56
CA THR A 75 -2.01 14.79 4.33
C THR A 75 -2.39 15.28 5.73
N MET A 76 -1.81 14.63 6.73
CA MET A 76 -2.00 14.94 8.16
C MET A 76 -0.71 15.51 8.75
N SER A 77 -0.79 16.63 9.46
CA SER A 77 0.29 17.09 10.35
C SER A 77 0.13 16.41 11.70
N LEU A 78 1.13 15.64 12.10
CA LEU A 78 1.15 14.89 13.34
C LEU A 78 2.30 15.35 14.24
N ARG A 79 2.13 15.14 15.55
CA ARG A 79 3.18 15.39 16.53
C ARG A 79 3.25 14.24 17.53
N SER A 80 4.46 13.81 17.84
CA SER A 80 4.73 12.92 18.97
C SER A 80 5.21 13.74 20.17
N ALA A 81 4.91 13.28 21.39
CA ALA A 81 5.42 13.92 22.60
C ALA A 81 6.97 14.00 22.56
N GLY A 82 7.51 15.23 22.68
CA GLY A 82 8.95 15.48 22.67
C GLY A 82 9.62 15.50 21.30
N ALA A 83 8.87 15.39 20.19
CA ALA A 83 9.39 15.43 18.83
C ALA A 83 8.79 16.61 18.03
N PRO A 84 9.50 17.12 17.00
CA PRO A 84 8.94 18.13 16.10
C PRO A 84 7.72 17.58 15.34
N GLU A 85 6.92 18.51 14.82
CA GLU A 85 5.81 18.18 13.93
C GLU A 85 6.33 17.60 12.61
N PHE A 86 5.61 16.61 12.08
CA PHE A 86 5.91 15.96 10.81
C PHE A 86 4.62 15.79 10.00
N LYS A 87 4.74 15.72 8.67
CA LYS A 87 3.60 15.41 7.80
C LYS A 87 3.61 13.94 7.43
N LEU A 88 2.42 13.35 7.50
CA LEU A 88 2.15 12.01 7.02
C LEU A 88 1.21 12.11 5.82
N SER A 89 1.70 11.68 4.65
CA SER A 89 0.96 11.77 3.39
C SER A 89 0.60 10.38 2.88
N PHE A 90 -0.68 10.18 2.58
CA PHE A 90 -1.21 8.99 1.93
C PHE A 90 -1.60 9.39 0.50
N PRO A 91 -0.67 9.37 -0.46
CA PRO A 91 -1.03 9.55 -1.84
C PRO A 91 -1.98 8.44 -2.26
N ASP A 92 -2.95 8.80 -3.11
CA ASP A 92 -3.82 7.83 -3.76
C ASP A 92 -3.11 7.26 -5.00
N LEU A 93 -1.94 6.70 -4.76
CA LEU A 93 -1.28 5.86 -5.73
C LEU A 93 -1.97 4.50 -5.65
N ALA A 94 -2.79 4.20 -6.66
CA ALA A 94 -3.32 2.87 -6.83
C ALA A 94 -2.14 1.91 -6.89
N GLY A 95 -2.26 0.76 -6.22
CA GLY A 95 -1.22 -0.27 -6.29
C GLY A 95 -0.95 -0.74 -7.74
N GLU A 96 -1.89 -0.49 -8.66
CA GLU A 96 -1.76 -0.70 -10.10
C GLU A 96 -0.66 0.16 -10.71
N SER A 97 -0.41 1.38 -10.20
CA SER A 97 0.72 2.20 -10.64
C SER A 97 2.05 1.53 -10.35
N PHE A 98 2.19 0.81 -9.23
CA PHE A 98 3.40 0.03 -8.94
C PHE A 98 3.56 -1.18 -9.84
N GLN A 99 2.46 -1.86 -10.19
CA GLN A 99 2.49 -2.98 -11.13
C GLN A 99 2.90 -2.48 -12.52
N GLN A 100 2.30 -1.40 -13.00
CA GLN A 100 2.63 -0.79 -14.27
C GLN A 100 4.08 -0.32 -14.32
N MET A 101 4.61 0.27 -13.23
CA MET A 101 6.04 0.63 -13.15
C MET A 101 6.96 -0.56 -13.38
N TRP A 102 6.58 -1.73 -12.87
CA TRP A 102 7.37 -2.95 -13.05
C TRP A 102 7.25 -3.50 -14.48
N GLU A 103 6.06 -3.46 -15.06
CA GLU A 103 5.77 -3.97 -16.40
C GLU A 103 6.38 -3.10 -17.51
N THR A 104 6.21 -1.78 -17.44
CA THR A 104 6.70 -0.85 -18.47
C THR A 104 8.13 -0.36 -18.22
N ARG A 105 8.67 -0.59 -17.01
CA ARG A 105 9.94 -0.02 -16.54
C ARG A 105 9.96 1.51 -16.56
N GLU A 106 8.79 2.13 -16.44
CA GLU A 106 8.63 3.59 -16.39
C GLU A 106 8.10 4.01 -15.02
N CYS A 107 8.50 5.20 -14.56
CA CYS A 107 8.02 5.76 -13.29
C CYS A 107 7.34 7.10 -13.58
N SER A 108 6.08 7.25 -13.17
CA SER A 108 5.39 8.52 -13.37
C SER A 108 6.05 9.62 -12.53
N PRO A 109 6.09 10.87 -13.02
CA PRO A 109 6.65 11.99 -12.26
C PRO A 109 6.00 12.16 -10.88
N GLU A 110 4.70 11.87 -10.73
CA GLU A 110 3.98 11.97 -9.46
C GLU A 110 4.47 10.93 -8.43
N VAL A 111 4.70 9.68 -8.88
CA VAL A 111 5.29 8.63 -8.03
C VAL A 111 6.71 9.01 -7.64
N ALA A 112 7.53 9.44 -8.60
CA ALA A 112 8.90 9.86 -8.36
C ALA A 112 8.97 11.05 -7.40
N ALA A 113 8.06 12.02 -7.51
CA ALA A 113 7.97 13.15 -6.59
C ALA A 113 7.57 12.70 -5.18
N SER A 114 6.60 11.79 -5.08
CA SER A 114 6.16 11.23 -3.80
C SER A 114 7.30 10.49 -3.07
N LEU A 115 8.16 9.78 -3.80
CA LEU A 115 9.32 9.05 -3.26
C LEU A 115 10.48 9.94 -2.81
N ARG A 116 10.51 11.23 -3.18
CA ARG A 116 11.55 12.19 -2.74
C ARG A 116 11.35 12.69 -1.30
N SER A 117 10.31 12.22 -0.60
CA SER A 117 10.07 12.53 0.81
C SER A 117 11.21 12.05 1.72
N ASN A 118 11.36 12.68 2.89
CA ASN A 118 12.41 12.35 3.87
C ASN A 118 12.26 10.96 4.51
N GLY A 119 11.06 10.36 4.46
CA GLY A 119 10.81 9.00 4.92
C GLY A 119 9.71 8.31 4.13
N VAL A 120 9.82 6.99 3.97
CA VAL A 120 8.84 6.17 3.26
C VAL A 120 8.34 5.06 4.19
N LEU A 121 7.03 4.94 4.34
CA LEU A 121 6.38 3.80 4.99
C LEU A 121 5.71 2.95 3.90
N LEU A 122 6.25 1.75 3.66
CA LEU A 122 5.78 0.85 2.61
C LEU A 122 4.93 -0.29 3.20
N PHE A 123 3.68 -0.39 2.76
CA PHE A 123 2.76 -1.47 3.07
C PHE A 123 2.92 -2.62 2.07
N ILE A 124 3.31 -3.79 2.58
CA ILE A 124 3.48 -5.03 1.82
C ILE A 124 2.57 -6.08 2.45
N HIS A 125 1.95 -6.91 1.61
CA HIS A 125 1.15 -8.05 2.06
C HIS A 125 1.66 -9.32 1.40
N ALA A 126 1.95 -10.33 2.22
CA ALA A 126 2.64 -11.55 1.80
C ALA A 126 1.70 -12.71 1.44
N ASP A 127 0.38 -12.58 1.66
CA ASP A 127 -0.52 -13.74 1.55
C ASP A 127 -0.71 -14.26 0.13
N LYS A 128 -0.27 -13.51 -0.88
CA LYS A 128 -0.31 -13.93 -2.29
C LYS A 128 1.06 -14.26 -2.87
N ILE A 129 2.10 -14.37 -2.05
CA ILE A 129 3.42 -14.79 -2.52
C ILE A 129 3.30 -16.25 -2.94
N LYS A 130 3.18 -16.47 -4.26
CA LYS A 130 3.39 -17.80 -4.83
C LYS A 130 4.86 -18.12 -4.65
N ARG A 131 5.15 -19.22 -3.95
CA ARG A 131 6.52 -19.74 -3.92
C ARG A 131 6.91 -20.05 -5.37
N PRO A 132 8.15 -19.76 -5.79
CA PRO A 132 8.63 -20.25 -7.06
C PRO A 132 8.46 -21.77 -7.06
N GLY A 133 7.56 -22.26 -7.93
CA GLY A 133 7.48 -23.68 -8.24
C GLY A 133 8.70 -24.05 -9.05
N TRP A 134 9.14 -25.30 -8.96
CA TRP A 134 10.13 -25.76 -9.91
C TRP A 134 9.47 -25.86 -11.28
N ILE A 135 10.20 -25.51 -12.33
CA ILE A 135 9.70 -25.61 -13.72
C ILE A 135 9.24 -27.04 -14.02
N VAL A 136 9.83 -28.04 -13.36
CA VAL A 136 9.41 -29.45 -13.45
C VAL A 136 8.04 -29.70 -12.83
N ASP A 137 7.71 -29.10 -11.69
CA ASP A 137 6.41 -29.28 -11.03
C ASP A 137 5.28 -28.66 -11.87
N ASP A 138 5.54 -27.50 -12.48
CA ASP A 138 4.60 -26.82 -13.38
C ASP A 138 4.39 -27.61 -14.68
N ALA A 139 5.45 -28.24 -15.20
CA ALA A 139 5.38 -29.11 -16.37
C ALA A 139 4.58 -30.40 -16.11
N GLU A 140 4.82 -31.06 -14.97
CA GLU A 140 4.06 -32.25 -14.56
C GLU A 140 2.57 -31.93 -14.35
N ALA A 141 2.26 -30.80 -13.72
CA ALA A 141 0.88 -30.35 -13.54
C ALA A 141 0.19 -30.02 -14.87
N ALA A 142 0.91 -29.40 -15.81
CA ALA A 142 0.42 -29.10 -17.16
C ALA A 142 0.14 -30.39 -17.96
N GLU A 143 1.04 -31.37 -17.89
CA GLU A 143 0.86 -32.67 -18.55
C GLU A 143 -0.32 -33.46 -17.95
N ALA A 144 -0.46 -33.47 -16.62
CA ALA A 144 -1.61 -34.07 -15.93
C ALA A 144 -2.95 -33.39 -16.29
N ALA A 145 -2.91 -32.09 -16.63
CA ALA A 145 -4.06 -31.33 -17.11
C ALA A 145 -4.28 -31.40 -18.63
N GLY A 146 -3.44 -32.12 -19.38
CA GLY A 146 -3.53 -32.27 -20.84
C GLY A 146 -3.12 -31.02 -21.63
N LEU A 147 -2.36 -30.12 -21.01
CA LEU A 147 -1.82 -28.92 -21.65
C LEU A 147 -0.48 -29.25 -22.36
N PRO A 148 -0.19 -28.62 -23.51
CA PRO A 148 1.08 -28.82 -24.20
C PRO A 148 2.23 -28.26 -23.36
N VAL A 149 3.28 -29.08 -23.16
CA VAL A 149 4.51 -28.70 -22.44
C VAL A 149 5.64 -28.54 -23.45
N GLU A 150 6.43 -27.46 -23.35
CA GLU A 150 7.56 -27.22 -24.24
C GLU A 150 8.64 -28.32 -24.09
N PRO A 151 9.22 -28.81 -25.20
CA PRO A 151 10.07 -30.00 -25.20
C PRO A 151 11.40 -29.82 -24.45
N GLU A 152 11.88 -28.58 -24.26
CA GLU A 152 13.17 -28.32 -23.59
C GLU A 152 13.15 -28.65 -22.09
N ILE A 153 11.98 -28.60 -21.45
CA ILE A 153 11.81 -28.85 -20.00
C ILE A 153 11.94 -30.36 -19.67
N ARG A 154 11.67 -31.24 -20.63
CA ARG A 154 11.71 -32.71 -20.43
C ARG A 154 13.12 -33.28 -20.21
N SER A 155 14.17 -32.53 -20.57
CA SER A 155 15.55 -33.05 -20.62
C SER A 155 16.34 -32.91 -19.32
N HIS A 156 15.88 -32.11 -18.35
CA HIS A 156 16.67 -31.76 -17.15
C HIS A 156 16.29 -32.54 -15.88
N GLY A 157 15.26 -33.40 -15.92
CA GLY A 157 14.78 -34.17 -14.76
C GLY A 157 15.44 -35.54 -14.53
N THR A 158 16.48 -35.91 -15.30
CA THR A 158 17.05 -37.27 -15.24
C THR A 158 18.52 -37.28 -14.83
N HIS A 159 18.87 -36.61 -13.73
CA HIS A 159 20.09 -36.97 -12.99
C HIS A 159 19.82 -36.88 -11.48
N ALA A 160 20.02 -38.01 -10.82
CA ALA A 160 19.80 -38.31 -9.41
C ALA A 160 20.65 -37.45 -8.46
#